data_AF-A0A0T9P3Z2-F1
#
_entry.id   AF-A0A0T9P3Z2-F1
#
_cell.length_a   1.000
_cell.length_b   1.000
_cell.length_c   1.000
_cell.angle_alpha   90.00
_cell.angle_beta   90.00
_cell.angle_gamma   90.00
#
_symmetry.space_group_name_H-M   'P 1'
#
loop_
_entity.id
_entity.type
_entity.pdbx_description
1 polymer ?
#
loop_
_entity_poly.entity_id
_entity_poly.type
_entity_poly.pdbx_seq_one_letter_code
_entity_poly.pdbx_strand_id
1 'polypeptide(L)'
;MTIISVADELAMELDCASQQQNWAHLQQLDDRVAQMLSAIADQEILPAEAQLLRKLKHSHQRALERCQAYQLTLKADMENRRNRQEGITAYAMIAIAAYQEMAREEGAR
;
A
#
# COMPACT_ATOMS: atom_id res chain seq x y z
N MET A 1 4.12 -5.62 -32.04
CA MET A 1 4.33 -5.83 -30.60
C MET A 1 3.68 -7.15 -30.26
N THR A 2 4.46 -8.18 -29.88
CA THR A 2 3.94 -9.52 -29.61
C THR A 2 3.53 -9.64 -28.13
N ILE A 3 2.59 -10.53 -27.81
CA ILE A 3 2.13 -10.79 -26.43
C ILE A 3 3.32 -11.08 -25.48
N ILE A 4 4.33 -11.75 -26.02
CA ILE A 4 5.64 -12.02 -25.40
C ILE A 4 6.30 -10.74 -24.85
N SER A 5 6.43 -9.69 -25.68
CA SER A 5 7.07 -8.43 -25.26
C SER A 5 6.28 -7.72 -24.15
N VAL A 6 4.95 -7.73 -24.25
CA VAL A 6 4.07 -7.04 -23.30
C VAL A 6 4.12 -7.71 -21.92
N ALA A 7 4.08 -9.04 -21.86
CA ALA A 7 4.10 -9.78 -20.60
C ALA A 7 5.43 -9.59 -19.84
N ASP A 8 6.56 -9.51 -20.55
CA ASP A 8 7.86 -9.32 -19.93
C ASP A 8 8.05 -7.88 -19.41
N GLU A 9 7.62 -6.89 -20.20
CA GLU A 9 7.59 -5.47 -19.78
C GLU A 9 6.72 -5.27 -18.53
N LEU A 10 5.50 -5.80 -18.52
CA LEU A 10 4.61 -5.71 -17.37
C LEU A 10 5.19 -6.39 -16.14
N ALA A 11 5.90 -7.52 -16.29
CA ALA A 11 6.55 -8.19 -15.18
C ALA A 11 7.65 -7.31 -14.56
N MET A 12 8.46 -6.64 -15.38
CA MET A 12 9.50 -5.73 -14.90
C MET A 12 8.91 -4.46 -14.26
N GLU A 13 7.89 -3.88 -14.89
CA GLU A 13 7.21 -2.68 -14.38
C GLU A 13 6.53 -2.94 -13.03
N LEU A 14 5.86 -4.09 -12.85
CA LEU A 14 5.23 -4.48 -11.58
C LEU A 14 6.25 -4.61 -10.44
N ASP A 15 7.40 -5.22 -10.71
CA ASP A 15 8.46 -5.32 -9.70
C ASP A 15 9.01 -3.95 -9.32
N CYS A 16 9.27 -3.10 -10.32
CA CYS A 16 9.82 -1.77 -10.11
C CYS A 16 8.82 -0.88 -9.33
N ALA A 17 7.57 -0.81 -9.77
CA ALA A 17 6.54 0.00 -9.16
C ALA A 17 6.24 -0.43 -7.71
N SER A 18 6.22 -1.75 -7.44
CA SER A 18 6.02 -2.26 -6.08
C SER A 18 7.23 -2.03 -5.16
N GLN A 19 8.46 -2.07 -5.68
CA GLN A 19 9.65 -1.69 -4.90
C GLN A 19 9.68 -0.20 -4.56
N GLN A 20 9.29 0.64 -5.52
CA GLN A 20 9.21 2.09 -5.34
C GLN A 20 7.99 2.54 -4.54
N GLN A 21 7.11 1.61 -4.11
CA GLN A 21 5.87 1.91 -3.40
C GLN A 21 4.96 2.88 -4.18
N ASN A 22 5.04 2.86 -5.52
CA ASN A 22 4.22 3.69 -6.38
C ASN A 22 2.85 3.03 -6.61
N TRP A 23 2.00 3.07 -5.57
CA TRP A 23 0.73 2.33 -5.53
C TRP A 23 -0.26 2.75 -6.63
N ALA A 24 -0.30 4.04 -6.97
CA ALA A 24 -1.15 4.54 -8.04
C ALA A 24 -0.75 3.95 -9.39
N HIS A 25 0.55 3.87 -9.67
CA HIS A 25 1.04 3.24 -10.88
C HIS A 25 0.84 1.71 -10.86
N LEU A 26 1.01 1.08 -9.70
CA LEU A 26 0.76 -0.36 -9.55
C LEU A 26 -0.67 -0.75 -9.94
N GLN A 27 -1.66 0.07 -9.56
CA GLN A 27 -3.06 -0.14 -9.94
C GLN A 27 -3.27 -0.05 -11.46
N GLN A 28 -2.62 0.91 -12.13
CA GLN A 28 -2.68 1.01 -13.59
C GLN A 28 -2.05 -0.20 -14.29
N LEU A 29 -0.97 -0.74 -13.72
CA LEU A 29 -0.32 -1.95 -14.22
C LEU A 29 -1.20 -3.19 -14.05
N ASP A 30 -1.92 -3.28 -12.94
CA ASP A 30 -2.89 -4.37 -12.69
C ASP A 30 -4.01 -4.36 -13.75
N ASP A 31 -4.57 -3.19 -14.05
CA ASP A 31 -5.58 -3.04 -15.11
C ASP A 31 -5.03 -3.44 -16.49
N ARG A 32 -3.79 -3.06 -16.81
CA ARG A 32 -3.11 -3.45 -18.06
C ARG A 32 -2.88 -4.95 -18.14
N VAL A 33 -2.50 -5.60 -17.03
CA VAL A 33 -2.38 -7.05 -16.96
C VAL A 33 -3.73 -7.72 -17.20
N ALA A 34 -4.81 -7.26 -16.55
CA ALA A 34 -6.15 -7.81 -16.74
C ALA A 34 -6.64 -7.67 -18.19
N GLN A 35 -6.41 -6.51 -18.83
CA GLN A 35 -6.73 -6.28 -20.24
C GLN A 35 -5.94 -7.21 -21.16
N MET A 36 -4.63 -7.35 -20.93
CA MET A 36 -3.78 -8.25 -21.72
C MET A 36 -4.24 -9.70 -21.58
N LEU A 37 -4.48 -10.17 -20.35
CA LEU A 37 -4.94 -11.53 -20.09
C LEU A 37 -6.31 -11.81 -20.74
N SER A 38 -7.21 -10.83 -20.71
CA SER A 38 -8.52 -10.94 -21.36
C SER A 38 -8.40 -11.01 -22.88
N ALA A 39 -7.48 -10.24 -23.48
CA ALA A 39 -7.27 -10.23 -24.92
C ALA A 39 -6.67 -11.55 -25.46
N ILE A 40 -6.03 -12.34 -24.60
CA ILE A 40 -5.36 -13.60 -24.97
C ILE A 40 -6.09 -14.84 -24.43
N ALA A 41 -7.23 -14.67 -23.77
CA ALA A 41 -7.94 -15.76 -23.08
C ALA A 41 -8.35 -16.90 -24.04
N ASP A 42 -8.72 -16.56 -25.28
CA ASP A 42 -9.17 -17.51 -26.30
C ASP A 42 -8.09 -17.83 -27.35
N GLN A 43 -6.83 -17.42 -27.11
CA GLN A 43 -5.72 -17.66 -28.04
C GLN A 43 -4.94 -18.93 -27.65
N GLU A 44 -4.45 -19.66 -28.66
CA GLU A 44 -3.49 -20.74 -28.39
C GLU A 44 -2.17 -20.16 -27.87
N ILE A 45 -1.84 -20.51 -26.64
CA ILE A 45 -0.62 -20.04 -25.98
C ILE A 45 0.53 -20.98 -26.32
N LEU A 46 1.57 -20.45 -26.97
CA LEU A 46 2.76 -21.22 -27.28
C LEU A 46 3.57 -21.51 -25.99
N PRO A 47 4.37 -22.59 -25.94
CA PRO A 47 5.17 -22.93 -24.76
C PRO A 47 6.09 -21.79 -24.27
N ALA A 48 6.64 -21.00 -25.18
CA ALA A 48 7.46 -19.83 -24.86
C ALA A 48 6.66 -18.71 -24.19
N GLU A 49 5.43 -18.47 -24.64
CA GLU A 49 4.51 -17.48 -24.05
C GLU A 49 4.06 -17.93 -22.66
N ALA A 50 3.80 -19.23 -22.47
CA ALA A 50 3.44 -19.80 -21.17
C ALA A 50 4.55 -19.64 -20.11
N GLN A 51 5.82 -19.60 -20.52
CA GLN A 51 6.93 -19.32 -19.60
C GLN A 51 6.94 -17.85 -19.14
N LEU A 52 6.65 -16.93 -20.06
CA LEU A 52 6.58 -15.50 -19.74
C LEU A 52 5.35 -15.16 -18.89
N LEU A 53 4.20 -15.76 -19.16
CA LEU A 53 3.02 -15.61 -18.32
C LEU A 53 3.26 -16.13 -16.89
N ARG A 54 4.07 -17.19 -16.74
CA ARG A 54 4.53 -17.64 -15.42
C ARG A 54 5.42 -16.61 -14.72
N LYS A 55 6.34 -15.97 -15.45
CA LYS A 55 7.18 -14.88 -14.91
C LYS A 55 6.32 -13.69 -14.47
N LEU A 56 5.37 -13.28 -15.31
CA LEU A 56 4.41 -12.22 -15.00
C LEU A 56 3.59 -12.53 -13.75
N LYS A 57 3.02 -13.75 -13.67
CA LYS A 57 2.29 -14.21 -12.48
C LYS A 57 3.15 -14.12 -11.22
N HIS A 58 4.42 -14.53 -11.30
CA HIS A 58 5.30 -14.49 -10.15
C HIS A 58 5.64 -13.04 -9.73
N SER A 59 5.84 -12.13 -10.69
CA SER A 59 6.04 -10.70 -10.39
C SER A 59 4.79 -10.07 -9.76
N HIS A 60 3.61 -10.36 -10.29
CA HIS A 60 2.33 -9.92 -9.74
C HIS A 60 2.13 -10.40 -8.29
N GLN A 61 2.42 -11.68 -8.03
CA GLN A 61 2.35 -12.24 -6.68
C GLN A 61 3.29 -11.52 -5.70
N ARG A 62 4.53 -11.22 -6.11
CA ARG A 62 5.46 -10.44 -5.26
C ARG A 62 4.96 -9.02 -5.02
N ALA A 63 4.38 -8.37 -6.03
CA ALA A 63 3.79 -7.05 -5.88
C ALA A 63 2.64 -7.06 -4.86
N LEU A 64 1.80 -8.09 -4.90
CA LEU A 64 0.72 -8.30 -3.93
C LEU A 64 1.25 -8.50 -2.50
N GLU A 65 2.28 -9.34 -2.33
CA GLU A 65 2.92 -9.56 -1.03
C GLU A 65 3.50 -8.26 -0.45
N ARG A 66 4.14 -7.43 -1.28
CA ARG A 66 4.63 -6.10 -0.88
C ARG A 66 3.49 -5.17 -0.46
N CYS A 67 2.36 -5.18 -1.19
CA CYS A 67 1.18 -4.40 -0.83
C CYS A 67 0.62 -4.83 0.53
N GLN A 68 0.49 -6.14 0.77
CA GLN A 68 0.00 -6.67 2.05
C GLN A 68 0.92 -6.30 3.21
N ALA A 69 2.24 -6.41 3.03
CA ALA A 69 3.21 -5.98 4.03
C ALA A 69 3.07 -4.48 4.34
N TYR A 70 2.92 -3.64 3.32
CA TYR A 70 2.74 -2.21 3.50
C TYR A 70 1.42 -1.86 4.20
N GLN A 71 0.33 -2.58 3.91
CA GLN A 71 -0.95 -2.40 4.61
C GLN A 71 -0.83 -2.67 6.11
N LEU A 72 -0.07 -3.68 6.50
CA LEU A 72 0.20 -3.97 7.91
C LEU A 72 0.99 -2.84 8.58
N THR A 73 2.02 -2.31 7.91
CA THR A 73 2.77 -1.14 8.38
C THR A 73 1.87 0.08 8.52
N LEU A 74 1.04 0.38 7.52
CA LEU A 74 0.13 1.52 7.54
C LEU A 74 -0.89 1.40 8.68
N LYS A 75 -1.43 0.20 8.91
CA LYS A 75 -2.34 -0.06 10.02
C LYS A 75 -1.69 0.22 11.38
N ALA A 76 -0.47 -0.29 11.60
CA ALA A 76 0.29 -0.04 12.82
C ALA A 76 0.60 1.45 13.01
N ASP A 77 0.95 2.16 11.93
CA ASP A 77 1.20 3.61 11.97
C ASP A 77 -0.06 4.41 12.31
N MET A 78 -1.21 4.04 11.77
CA MET A 78 -2.49 4.67 12.11
C MET A 78 -2.86 4.45 13.58
N GLU A 79 -2.70 3.23 14.09
CA GLU A 79 -2.94 2.92 15.52
C GLU A 79 -2.00 3.73 16.41
N ASN A 80 -0.71 3.82 16.07
CA ASN A 80 0.26 4.64 16.79
C ASN A 80 -0.10 6.13 16.81
N ARG A 81 -0.53 6.69 15.66
CA ARG A 81 -0.94 8.10 15.58
C ARG A 81 -2.17 8.38 16.42
N ARG A 82 -3.16 7.49 16.39
CA ARG A 82 -4.36 7.58 17.23
C ARG A 82 -4.02 7.60 18.71
N ASN A 83 -3.20 6.65 19.16
CA ASN A 83 -2.78 6.57 20.56
C ASN A 83 -1.99 7.81 21.00
N ARG A 84 -1.13 8.36 20.13
CA ARG A 84 -0.41 9.61 20.42
C ARG A 84 -1.37 10.80 20.53
N GLN A 85 -2.39 10.89 19.68
CA GLN A 85 -3.37 11.96 19.75
C GLN A 85 -4.19 11.91 21.05
N GLU A 86 -4.61 10.72 21.47
CA GLU A 86 -5.27 10.51 22.77
C GLU A 86 -4.34 10.92 23.94
N GLY A 87 -3.06 10.53 23.88
CA GLY A 87 -2.06 10.93 24.87
C GLY A 87 -1.83 12.44 24.95
N ILE A 88 -1.63 13.11 23.81
CA ILE A 88 -1.47 14.58 23.76
C ILE A 88 -2.70 15.28 24.34
N THR A 89 -3.90 14.78 24.02
CA THR A 89 -5.16 15.32 24.54
C THR A 89 -5.25 15.16 26.06
N ALA A 90 -4.88 13.99 26.59
CA ALA A 90 -4.86 13.74 28.03
C ALA A 90 -3.88 14.68 28.77
N TYR A 91 -2.66 14.86 28.25
CA TYR A 91 -1.70 15.80 28.84
C TYR A 91 -2.21 17.25 28.82
N ALA A 92 -2.85 17.67 27.73
CA ALA A 92 -3.46 19.00 27.64
C ALA A 92 -4.61 19.18 28.64
N MET A 93 -5.49 18.18 28.80
CA MET A 93 -6.59 18.22 29.78
C MET A 93 -6.07 18.30 31.21
N ILE A 94 -5.03 17.54 31.55
CA ILE A 94 -4.40 17.60 32.88
C ILE A 94 -3.79 18.98 33.14
N ALA A 95 -3.09 19.55 32.16
CA ALA A 95 -2.54 20.90 32.29
C ALA A 95 -3.64 21.95 32.51
N ILE A 96 -4.74 21.88 31.74
CA ILE A 96 -5.89 22.78 31.90
C ILE A 96 -6.51 22.63 33.30
N ALA A 97 -6.74 21.39 33.76
CA ALA A 97 -7.28 21.13 35.09
C ALA A 97 -6.37 21.68 36.19
N ALA A 98 -5.05 21.50 36.08
CA ALA A 98 -4.07 22.04 37.03
C ALA A 98 -4.10 23.58 37.09
N TYR A 99 -4.21 24.27 35.94
CA TYR A 99 -4.36 25.72 35.92
C TYR A 99 -5.67 26.19 36.55
N GLN A 100 -6.78 25.47 36.33
CA GLN A 100 -8.08 25.80 36.91
C GLN A 100 -8.11 25.59 38.43
N GLU A 101 -7.43 24.57 38.94
CA GLU A 101 -7.27 24.32 40.37
C GLU A 101 -6.48 25.46 41.05
N MET A 102 -5.31 25.81 40.50
CA MET A 102 -4.49 26.92 41.03
C MET A 102 -5.25 28.25 41.02
N ALA A 103 -5.98 28.55 39.95
CA ALA A 103 -6.79 29.77 39.87
C ALA A 103 -7.91 29.83 40.92
N ARG A 104 -8.47 28.67 41.31
CA ARG A 104 -9.47 28.60 42.41
C ARG A 104 -8.84 28.81 43.77
N GLU A 105 -7.67 28.24 44.02
CA GLU A 105 -6.96 28.40 45.29
C GLU A 105 -6.46 29.84 45.52
N GLU A 106 -6.05 30.54 44.45
CA GLU A 106 -5.64 31.95 44.53
C GLU A 106 -6.83 32.91 44.73
N GLY A 107 -7.99 32.62 44.12
CA GLY A 107 -9.20 33.43 44.32
C GLY A 107 -9.93 33.21 45.65
N ALA A 108 -9.55 32.16 46.40
CA ALA A 108 -10.11 31.82 47.71
C ALA A 108 -9.29 32.38 48.89
N ARG A 109 -8.17 33.06 48.63
CA ARG A 109 -7.35 33.79 49.61
C ARG A 109 -7.66 35.27 49.59
#